data_AF-A0A939RZI8-F1
#
_entry.id   AF-A0A939RZI8-F1
#
_cell.length_a   1.000
_cell.length_b   1.000
_cell.length_c   1.000
_cell.angle_alpha   90.00
_cell.angle_beta   90.00
_cell.angle_gamma   90.00
#
_symmetry.space_group_name_H-M   'P 1'
#
loop_
_entity.id
_entity.type
_entity.pdbx_description
1 polymer ?
#
loop_
_entity_poly.entity_id
_entity_poly.type
_entity_poly.pdbx_seq_one_letter_code
_entity_poly.pdbx_strand_id
1 'polypeptide(L)'
;MPGPDDLSLRRTVIGGQTAPDDYIVIWDELAIGRIHRSIGLGGKDVWSWSCALPNVPQRSTHRGRADSLEAAKGAFRTAWTDLQSQISYDQIKEARAIDSDRSRPWHK
;
A
#
# COMPACT_ATOMS: atom_id res chain seq x y z
N MET A 1 16.12 -11.26 -1.01
CA MET A 1 14.78 -10.65 -1.02
C MET A 1 14.41 -10.38 0.41
N PRO A 2 14.02 -9.14 0.78
CA PRO A 2 13.48 -8.89 2.11
C PRO A 2 12.25 -9.75 2.36
N GLY A 3 12.02 -10.09 3.62
CA GLY A 3 10.84 -10.87 4.00
C GLY A 3 9.54 -10.11 3.70
N PRO A 4 8.40 -10.81 3.65
CA PRO A 4 7.07 -10.17 3.55
C PRO A 4 6.79 -9.14 4.65
N ASP A 5 7.56 -9.21 5.73
CA ASP A 5 7.35 -8.48 6.96
C ASP A 5 8.16 -7.18 7.03
N ASP A 6 9.04 -6.95 6.06
CA ASP A 6 9.87 -5.75 5.97
C ASP A 6 9.09 -4.59 5.34
N LEU A 7 8.00 -4.22 6.03
CA LEU A 7 7.06 -3.20 5.61
C LEU A 7 7.32 -1.90 6.37
N SER A 8 7.56 -0.84 5.62
CA SER A 8 7.70 0.52 6.15
C SER A 8 6.46 1.35 5.83
N LEU A 9 6.09 2.25 6.73
CA LEU A 9 4.99 3.19 6.53
C LEU A 9 5.54 4.59 6.33
N ARG A 10 5.21 5.19 5.19
CA ARG A 10 5.54 6.59 4.89
C ARG A 10 4.26 7.42 4.87
N ARG A 11 4.21 8.50 5.64
CA ARG A 11 3.08 9.43 5.60
C ARG A 11 2.95 10.05 4.22
N THR A 12 1.72 10.10 3.70
CA THR A 12 1.44 10.77 2.44
C THR A 12 1.60 12.28 2.61
N VAL A 13 2.28 12.92 1.66
CA VAL A 13 2.42 14.38 1.62
C VAL A 13 1.55 14.92 0.50
N ILE A 14 0.57 15.76 0.83
CA ILE A 14 -0.35 16.39 -0.12
C ILE A 14 -0.15 17.90 0.00
N GLY A 15 0.21 18.56 -1.10
CA GLY A 15 0.44 20.02 -1.10
C GLY A 15 1.54 20.48 -0.13
N GLY A 16 2.56 19.64 0.11
CA GLY A 16 3.64 19.93 1.06
C GLY A 16 3.30 19.69 2.54
N GLN A 17 2.08 19.25 2.84
CA GLN A 17 1.66 18.90 4.21
C GLN A 17 1.50 17.39 4.35
N THR A 18 1.97 16.84 5.48
CA THR A 18 1.69 15.44 5.80
C THR A 18 0.20 15.29 6.06
N ALA A 19 -0.47 14.47 5.25
CA ALA A 19 -1.86 14.10 5.49
C ALA A 19 -1.90 13.25 6.77
N PRO A 20 -2.56 13.71 7.84
CA PRO A 20 -2.68 12.91 9.05
C PRO A 20 -3.49 11.65 8.72
N ASP A 21 -3.08 10.54 9.32
CA ASP A 21 -3.74 9.25 9.19
C ASP A 21 -3.77 8.67 7.77
N ASP A 22 -2.82 9.04 6.92
CA ASP A 22 -2.68 8.54 5.57
C ASP A 22 -1.23 8.09 5.31
N TYR A 23 -1.08 6.80 5.04
CA TYR A 23 0.19 6.11 4.97
C TYR A 23 0.31 5.31 3.68
N ILE A 24 1.40 5.51 2.95
CA ILE A 24 1.85 4.63 1.89
C ILE A 24 2.63 3.49 2.54
N VAL A 25 2.29 2.25 2.16
CA VAL A 25 3.03 1.06 2.59
C VAL A 25 4.12 0.78 1.56
N ILE A 26 5.36 0.72 2.03
CA ILE A 26 6.56 0.53 1.24
C ILE A 26 7.18 -0.81 1.63
N TRP A 27 7.51 -1.62 0.63
CA TRP A 27 8.29 -2.83 0.78
C TRP A 27 9.48 -2.75 -0.16
N ASP A 28 10.70 -2.79 0.39
CA ASP A 28 11.94 -2.76 -0.40
C ASP A 28 11.98 -1.63 -1.44
N GLU A 29 11.71 -0.41 -0.97
CA GLU A 29 11.60 0.83 -1.78
C GLU A 29 10.40 0.91 -2.73
N LEU A 30 9.65 -0.17 -2.92
CA LEU A 30 8.45 -0.21 -3.77
C LEU A 30 7.20 0.19 -2.98
N ALA A 31 6.43 1.14 -3.50
CA ALA A 31 5.10 1.44 -2.97
C ALA A 31 4.11 0.31 -3.35
N ILE A 32 3.72 -0.50 -2.36
CA ILE A 32 2.86 -1.69 -2.56
C ILE A 32 1.42 -1.50 -2.07
N GLY A 33 1.10 -0.32 -1.55
CA GLY A 33 -0.26 -0.01 -1.15
C GLY A 33 -0.38 1.21 -0.26
N ARG A 34 -1.57 1.35 0.35
CA ARG A 34 -1.94 2.50 1.17
C ARG A 34 -2.85 2.06 2.31
N ILE A 35 -2.67 2.69 3.46
CA ILE A 35 -3.52 2.59 4.64
C ILE A 35 -3.90 4.01 5.02
N HIS A 36 -5.19 4.32 5.06
CA HIS A 36 -5.63 5.64 5.47
C HIS A 36 -6.91 5.58 6.30
N ARG A 37 -7.06 6.52 7.23
CA ARG A 37 -8.30 6.73 7.97
C ARG A 37 -9.32 7.41 7.07
N SER A 38 -10.56 6.97 7.17
CA SER A 38 -11.72 7.60 6.56
C SER A 38 -12.88 7.58 7.55
N ILE A 39 -13.87 8.44 7.32
CA ILE A 39 -15.10 8.44 8.12
C ILE A 39 -16.07 7.45 7.48
N GLY A 40 -16.38 6.38 8.22
CA GLY A 40 -17.36 5.39 7.83
C GLY A 40 -18.80 5.87 8.00
N LEU A 41 -19.75 5.05 7.53
CA LEU A 41 -21.18 5.29 7.73
C LEU A 41 -21.49 5.36 9.23
N GLY A 42 -22.17 6.43 9.65
CA GLY A 42 -22.48 6.69 11.06
C GLY A 42 -21.41 7.46 11.84
N GLY A 43 -20.43 8.08 11.16
CA GLY A 43 -19.45 8.96 11.79
C GLY A 43 -18.34 8.25 12.57
N LYS A 44 -18.22 6.92 12.39
CA LYS A 44 -17.16 6.12 13.01
C LYS A 44 -15.90 6.18 12.18
N ASP A 45 -14.76 6.30 12.85
CA ASP A 45 -13.46 6.16 12.20
C ASP A 45 -13.30 4.74 11.66
N VAL A 46 -12.92 4.65 10.39
CA VAL A 46 -12.60 3.38 9.74
C VAL A 46 -11.25 3.49 9.03
N TRP A 47 -10.42 2.49 9.20
CA TRP A 47 -9.13 2.41 8.52
C TRP A 47 -9.29 1.61 7.24
N SER A 48 -9.18 2.29 6.11
CA SER A 48 -9.19 1.65 4.79
C SER A 48 -7.78 1.25 4.41
N TRP A 49 -7.61 0.03 3.90
CA TRP A 49 -6.33 -0.48 3.45
C TRP A 49 -6.46 -1.13 2.07
N SER A 50 -5.41 -1.02 1.27
CA SER A 50 -5.36 -1.60 -0.06
C SER A 50 -3.93 -1.98 -0.42
N CYS A 51 -3.72 -3.27 -0.70
CA CYS A 51 -2.48 -3.82 -1.24
C CYS A 51 -2.66 -4.00 -2.76
N ALA A 52 -1.79 -3.38 -3.55
CA ALA A 52 -1.84 -3.45 -5.00
C ALA A 52 -0.47 -3.16 -5.62
N LEU A 53 -0.16 -3.88 -6.69
CA LEU A 53 0.97 -3.58 -7.57
C LEU A 53 0.44 -2.99 -8.88
N PRO A 54 1.16 -2.07 -9.52
CA PRO A 54 0.69 -1.39 -10.72
C PRO A 54 0.48 -2.32 -11.92
N ASN A 55 1.17 -3.46 -11.96
CA ASN A 55 1.11 -4.46 -13.02
C ASN A 55 0.30 -5.72 -12.66
N VAL A 56 -0.26 -5.81 -11.45
CA VAL A 56 -1.04 -6.98 -11.02
C VAL A 56 -2.47 -6.57 -10.71
N PRO A 57 -3.49 -7.24 -11.29
CA PRO A 57 -4.88 -6.98 -10.96
C PRO A 57 -5.14 -7.10 -9.46
N GLN A 58 -5.67 -6.03 -8.86
CA GLN A 58 -6.00 -6.03 -7.44
C GLN A 58 -7.24 -6.89 -7.17
N ARG A 59 -7.05 -8.00 -6.45
CA ARG A 59 -8.17 -8.85 -6.00
C ARG A 59 -8.99 -8.13 -4.95
N SER A 60 -10.28 -8.46 -4.87
CA SER A 60 -11.19 -7.93 -3.84
C SER A 60 -10.71 -8.22 -2.42
N THR A 61 -9.97 -9.31 -2.22
CA THR A 61 -9.35 -9.72 -0.94
C THR A 61 -8.11 -8.90 -0.57
N HIS A 62 -7.52 -8.15 -1.51
CA HIS A 62 -6.34 -7.32 -1.26
C HIS A 62 -6.72 -5.87 -0.90
N ARG A 63 -7.95 -5.65 -0.46
CA ARG A 63 -8.43 -4.38 0.09
C ARG A 63 -9.47 -4.63 1.15
N GLY A 64 -9.58 -3.70 2.09
CA GLY A 64 -10.56 -3.83 3.15
C GLY A 64 -10.66 -2.61 4.03
N ARG A 65 -11.45 -2.80 5.09
CA ARG A 65 -11.65 -1.84 6.18
C ARG A 65 -11.34 -2.51 7.50
N ALA A 66 -10.84 -1.75 8.45
CA ALA A 66 -10.55 -2.20 9.80
C ALA A 66 -10.90 -1.11 10.81
N ASP A 67 -11.16 -1.50 12.06
CA ASP A 67 -11.57 -0.56 13.10
C ASP A 67 -10.37 0.18 13.75
N SER A 68 -9.15 -0.24 13.45
CA SER A 68 -7.92 0.37 13.96
C SER A 68 -6.77 0.30 12.96
N LEU A 69 -5.78 1.18 13.13
CA LEU A 69 -4.55 1.17 12.33
C LEU A 69 -3.80 -0.16 12.47
N GLU A 70 -3.70 -0.72 13.68
CA GLU A 70 -3.01 -1.99 13.90
C GLU A 70 -3.73 -3.16 13.22
N ALA A 71 -5.07 -3.18 13.27
CA ALA A 71 -5.85 -4.18 12.54
C ALA A 71 -5.68 -4.02 11.01
N ALA A 72 -5.62 -2.78 10.51
CA ALA A 72 -5.35 -2.51 9.09
C ALA A 72 -3.96 -2.97 8.67
N LYS A 73 -2.92 -2.71 9.49
CA LYS A 73 -1.55 -3.20 9.25
C LYS A 73 -1.48 -4.73 9.22
N GLY A 74 -2.14 -5.40 10.16
CA GLY A 74 -2.21 -6.86 10.21
C GLY A 74 -2.88 -7.45 8.97
N ALA A 75 -4.06 -6.92 8.59
CA ALA A 75 -4.77 -7.35 7.39
C ALA A 75 -3.97 -7.08 6.11
N PHE A 76 -3.31 -5.92 6.02
CA PHE A 76 -2.43 -5.59 4.91
C PHE A 76 -1.28 -6.58 4.77
N ARG A 77 -0.60 -6.91 5.88
CA ARG A 77 0.53 -7.85 5.88
C ARG A 77 0.09 -9.23 5.38
N THR A 78 -1.04 -9.74 5.85
CA THR A 78 -1.59 -11.02 5.36
C THR A 78 -1.87 -10.97 3.86
N ALA A 79 -2.47 -9.88 3.36
CA ALA A 79 -2.74 -9.71 1.94
C ALA A 79 -1.46 -9.58 1.10
N TRP A 80 -0.43 -8.91 1.62
CA TRP A 80 0.87 -8.82 0.96
C TRP A 80 1.57 -10.18 0.90
N THR A 81 1.59 -10.95 2.00
CA THR A 81 2.14 -12.30 2.01
C THR A 81 1.46 -13.21 1.00
N ASP A 82 0.12 -13.15 0.92
CA ASP A 82 -0.64 -13.92 -0.08
C ASP A 82 -0.29 -13.49 -1.51
N LEU A 83 -0.29 -12.17 -1.79
CA LEU A 83 0.10 -11.64 -3.09
C LEU A 83 1.53 -12.03 -3.46
N GLN A 84 2.48 -11.90 -2.54
CA GLN A 84 3.90 -12.23 -2.74
C GLN A 84 4.10 -13.72 -3.08
N SER A 85 3.26 -14.61 -2.53
CA SER A 85 3.29 -16.04 -2.85
C SER A 85 2.77 -16.36 -4.27
N GLN A 86 1.98 -15.45 -4.85
CA GLN A 86 1.33 -15.64 -6.15
C GLN A 86 2.04 -14.92 -7.30
N ILE A 87 2.96 -13.99 -7.01
CA ILE A 87 3.66 -13.20 -8.03
C ILE A 87 5.09 -13.70 -8.24
N SER A 88 5.57 -13.60 -9.47
CA SER A 88 6.96 -13.93 -9.80
C SER A 88 7.91 -12.77 -9.51
N TYR A 89 9.20 -13.08 -9.45
CA TYR A 89 10.24 -12.06 -9.34
C TYR A 89 10.20 -11.06 -10.50
N ASP A 90 9.87 -11.50 -11.72
CA ASP A 90 9.77 -10.63 -12.89
C ASP A 90 8.63 -9.62 -12.74
N GLN A 91 7.50 -10.03 -12.16
CA GLN A 91 6.39 -9.11 -11.86
C GLN A 91 6.78 -8.07 -10.81
N ILE A 92 7.59 -8.44 -9.81
CA ILE A 92 8.13 -7.48 -8.84
C ILE A 92 9.07 -6.49 -9.53
N LYS A 93 9.93 -6.97 -10.44
CA LYS A 93 10.86 -6.13 -11.19
C LYS A 93 10.13 -5.13 -12.09
N GLU A 94 9.09 -5.58 -12.78
CA GLU A 94 8.25 -4.71 -13.62
C GLU A 94 7.49 -3.68 -12.76
N ALA A 95 6.93 -4.09 -11.61
CA ALA A 95 6.28 -3.17 -10.68
C ALA A 95 7.20 -2.02 -10.27
N ARG A 96 8.47 -2.31 -9.99
CA ARG A 96 9.50 -1.31 -9.66
C ARG A 96 9.81 -0.39 -10.83
N ALA A 97 9.90 -0.92 -12.04
CA ALA A 97 10.13 -0.09 -13.22
C ALA A 97 9.00 0.94 -13.41
N ILE A 98 7.74 0.50 -13.22
CA ILE A 98 6.58 1.39 -13.31
C ILE A 98 6.56 2.41 -12.17
N ASP A 99 6.84 2.00 -10.94
CA ASP A 99 6.84 2.90 -9.78
C ASP A 99 7.95 3.97 -9.87
N SER A 100 9.13 3.57 -10.35
CA SER A 100 10.23 4.48 -10.65
C SER A 100 9.81 5.50 -11.71
N ASP A 101 9.15 5.08 -12.80
CA ASP A 101 8.66 5.98 -13.84
C ASP A 101 7.59 6.96 -13.32
N ARG A 102 6.65 6.48 -12.50
CA ARG A 102 5.62 7.33 -11.84
C ARG A 102 6.20 8.34 -10.87
N SER A 103 7.32 8.01 -10.23
CA SER A 103 8.01 8.88 -9.29
C SER A 103 8.88 9.94 -10.00
N ARG A 104 9.06 9.85 -11.32
CA ARG A 104 9.77 10.89 -12.07
C ARG A 104 8.89 12.14 -12.13
N PRO A 105 9.39 13.29 -11.67
CA PRO A 105 8.71 14.55 -11.94
C PRO A 105 8.69 14.73 -13.46
N TRP A 106 7.50 14.95 -14.01
CA TRP A 106 7.27 15.17 -15.44
C TRP A 106 8.36 16.07 -16.02
N HIS A 107 9.16 15.55 -16.95
CA HIS A 107 9.93 16.42 -17.83
C HIS A 107 8.95 17.20 -18.70
N LYS A 108 8.80 18.48 -18.38
CA LYS A 108 8.50 19.52 -19.35
C LYS A 108 9.16 20.82 -18.93
#